data_AF-A0A5B7THI9-F1
#
_entry.id   AF-A0A5B7THI9-F1
#
_cell.length_a   1.000
_cell.length_b   1.000
_cell.length_c   1.000
_cell.angle_alpha   90.00
_cell.angle_beta   90.00
_cell.angle_gamma   90.00
#
_symmetry.space_group_name_H-M   'P 1'
#
loop_
_entity.id
_entity.type
_entity.pdbx_description
1 polymer ?
#
loop_
_entity_poly.entity_id
_entity_poly.type
_entity_poly.pdbx_seq_one_letter_code
_entity_poly.pdbx_strand_id
1 'polypeptide(L)'
;MTYKIKQLLFIIVIGIISLYYWNERSKELSNSIVFNNLSIQVNINIKSIIYREKKEILGINNSIKTSNYEISYIFPDKLRIENLEDKKTIEIYNGNKFILYDGKIKVKECFPIEGPNVIETEKKIRDIIKNKNYEFFGYEVKDNRLLKVIGVKWELDNHNYMQKFWIGDINEITLPFIEEYFVDNVVISRTTYSYVKVNEAINYTLFEIASLPSSDIIIDGVLSKTVESYDEAQKYLNFNIILPKKLPTGIIPWEIGIVPPVKSPSFYCIYFDRGYRIYLNESKGILNLSPNGKIGDIPCRVDLKNETATIQWEQNDVLIILNGDVKIIDQLFKMAESMAEGNLIRYEHTN
;
A
#
# COMPACT_ATOMS: atom_id res chain seq x y z
N MET A 1 -60.79 41.30 33.53
CA MET A 1 -60.88 39.82 33.57
C MET A 1 -60.39 39.17 32.27
N THR A 2 -60.78 39.72 31.11
CA THR A 2 -60.42 39.24 29.75
C THR A 2 -58.92 39.23 29.42
N TYR A 3 -58.11 40.14 29.97
CA TYR A 3 -56.65 40.17 29.70
C TYR A 3 -55.89 38.98 30.31
N LYS A 4 -56.28 38.56 31.53
CA LYS A 4 -55.69 37.39 32.21
C LYS A 4 -56.05 36.08 31.49
N ILE A 5 -57.23 35.99 30.91
CA ILE A 5 -57.67 34.82 30.12
C ILE A 5 -56.86 34.72 28.81
N LYS A 6 -56.58 35.84 28.13
CA LYS A 6 -55.75 35.86 26.92
C LYS A 6 -54.29 35.47 27.20
N GLN A 7 -53.71 35.93 28.31
CA GLN A 7 -52.36 35.52 28.72
C GLN A 7 -52.30 34.03 29.06
N LEU A 8 -53.31 33.49 29.75
CA LEU A 8 -53.38 32.06 30.05
C LEU A 8 -53.48 31.22 28.77
N LEU A 9 -54.32 31.63 27.80
CA LEU A 9 -54.42 30.96 26.50
C LEU A 9 -53.10 30.99 25.72
N PHE A 10 -52.38 32.12 25.75
CA PHE A 10 -51.08 32.24 25.08
C PHE A 10 -50.03 31.29 25.67
N ILE A 11 -49.99 31.17 27.00
CA ILE A 11 -49.09 30.22 27.69
C ILE A 11 -49.45 28.78 27.35
N ILE A 12 -50.74 28.43 27.29
CA ILE A 12 -51.20 27.09 26.90
C ILE A 12 -50.79 26.77 25.47
N VAL A 13 -50.96 27.71 24.53
CA VAL A 13 -50.58 27.52 23.12
C VAL A 13 -49.07 27.33 22.99
N ILE A 14 -48.25 28.14 23.67
CA ILE A 14 -46.78 27.97 23.69
C ILE A 14 -46.40 26.61 24.30
N GLY A 15 -47.08 26.19 25.37
CA GLY A 15 -46.86 24.90 26.00
C GLY A 15 -47.12 23.74 25.05
N ILE A 16 -48.23 23.79 24.29
CA ILE A 16 -48.59 22.77 23.30
C ILE A 16 -47.58 22.74 22.14
N ILE A 17 -47.17 23.91 21.62
CA ILE A 17 -46.17 23.99 20.54
C ILE A 17 -44.82 23.44 21.01
N SER A 18 -44.42 23.76 22.24
CA SER A 18 -43.17 23.26 22.83
C SER A 18 -43.21 21.74 23.04
N LEU A 19 -44.32 21.21 23.54
CA LEU A 19 -44.54 19.76 23.68
C LEU A 19 -44.50 19.04 22.32
N TYR A 20 -45.13 19.61 21.29
CA TYR A 20 -45.10 19.05 19.95
C TYR A 20 -43.68 19.06 19.37
N TYR A 21 -42.97 20.18 19.49
CA TYR A 21 -41.58 20.30 19.05
C TYR A 21 -40.65 19.29 19.75
N TRP A 22 -40.77 19.15 21.08
CA TRP A 22 -39.96 18.19 21.82
C TRP A 22 -40.32 16.74 21.50
N ASN A 23 -41.60 16.44 21.23
CA ASN A 23 -42.02 15.10 20.84
C ASN A 23 -41.47 14.74 19.44
N GLU A 24 -41.59 15.62 18.46
CA GLU A 24 -41.01 15.38 17.11
C GLU A 24 -39.48 15.30 17.15
N ARG A 25 -38.82 16.16 17.92
CA ARG A 25 -37.36 16.09 18.11
C ARG A 25 -36.92 14.84 18.86
N SER A 26 -37.74 14.34 19.79
CA SER A 26 -37.49 13.07 20.48
C SER A 26 -37.67 11.86 19.55
N LYS A 27 -38.60 11.93 18.59
CA LYS A 27 -38.75 10.91 17.54
C LYS A 27 -37.60 10.94 16.54
N GLU A 28 -37.10 12.12 16.15
CA GLU A 28 -35.87 12.24 15.34
C GLU A 28 -34.66 11.67 16.09
N LEU A 29 -34.52 11.99 17.39
CA LEU A 29 -33.47 11.44 18.24
C LEU A 29 -33.62 9.92 18.41
N SER A 30 -34.82 9.40 18.67
CA SER A 30 -35.04 7.95 18.80
C SER A 30 -34.81 7.22 17.49
N ASN A 31 -35.23 7.80 16.35
CA ASN A 31 -34.94 7.24 15.04
C ASN A 31 -33.44 7.29 14.73
N SER A 32 -32.72 8.35 15.11
CA SER A 32 -31.26 8.40 14.95
C SER A 32 -30.52 7.41 15.87
N ILE A 33 -31.05 7.13 17.07
CA ILE A 33 -30.48 6.15 18.01
C ILE A 33 -30.81 4.72 17.57
N VAL A 34 -32.00 4.46 17.01
CA VAL A 34 -32.39 3.15 16.46
C VAL A 34 -31.63 2.85 15.16
N PHE A 35 -31.28 3.86 14.35
CA PHE A 35 -30.37 3.69 13.21
C PHE A 35 -28.89 3.58 13.61
N ASN A 36 -28.47 4.14 14.74
CA ASN A 36 -27.09 4.00 15.23
C ASN A 36 -26.84 2.68 15.99
N ASN A 37 -27.88 1.95 16.41
CA ASN A 37 -27.77 0.70 17.17
C ASN A 37 -28.12 -0.57 16.37
N LEU A 38 -28.29 -0.45 15.04
CA LEU A 38 -28.37 -1.58 14.11
C LEU A 38 -27.10 -1.64 13.24
N SER A 39 -25.99 -1.94 13.89
CA SER A 39 -25.06 -2.97 13.42
C SER A 39 -24.04 -3.20 14.52
N ILE A 40 -24.20 -4.33 15.20
CA ILE A 40 -23.03 -5.11 15.60
C ILE A 40 -22.21 -5.24 14.31
N GLN A 41 -21.14 -4.44 14.17
CA GLN A 41 -20.21 -4.60 13.06
C GLN A 41 -19.53 -5.96 13.27
N VAL A 42 -20.18 -7.01 12.77
CA VAL A 42 -19.47 -8.17 12.26
C VAL A 42 -18.40 -7.58 11.34
N ASN A 43 -17.15 -7.91 11.61
CA ASN A 43 -16.03 -7.44 10.80
C ASN A 43 -16.12 -8.18 9.44
N ILE A 44 -17.00 -7.70 8.56
CA ILE A 44 -17.23 -8.30 7.24
C ILE A 44 -16.07 -7.84 6.35
N ASN A 45 -14.96 -8.56 6.44
CA ASN A 45 -13.84 -8.39 5.53
C ASN A 45 -14.13 -9.10 4.21
N ILE A 46 -13.59 -8.57 3.12
CA ILE A 46 -13.62 -9.20 1.81
C ILE A 46 -12.81 -10.50 1.87
N LYS A 47 -13.48 -11.65 1.79
CA LYS A 47 -12.87 -12.98 1.70
C LYS A 47 -12.62 -13.39 0.26
N SER A 48 -13.47 -12.93 -0.65
CA SER A 48 -13.36 -13.17 -2.08
C SER A 48 -14.05 -12.06 -2.86
N ILE A 49 -13.49 -11.70 -4.02
CA ILE A 49 -14.09 -10.69 -4.89
C ILE A 49 -13.72 -10.93 -6.35
N ILE A 50 -14.67 -10.73 -7.27
CA ILE A 50 -14.41 -10.58 -8.71
C ILE A 50 -15.02 -9.26 -9.14
N TYR A 51 -14.23 -8.40 -9.76
CA TYR A 51 -14.68 -7.12 -10.27
C TYR A 51 -13.92 -6.74 -11.54
N ARG A 52 -14.51 -5.83 -12.30
CA ARG A 52 -13.88 -5.17 -13.43
C ARG A 52 -13.53 -3.75 -13.06
N GLU A 53 -12.29 -3.38 -13.34
CA GLU A 53 -11.77 -2.03 -13.15
C GLU A 53 -11.56 -1.38 -14.50
N LYS A 54 -12.15 -0.21 -14.70
CA LYS A 54 -11.79 0.68 -15.81
C LYS A 54 -11.21 1.95 -15.24
N LYS A 55 -9.94 2.22 -15.57
CA LYS A 55 -9.20 3.40 -15.13
C LYS A 55 -8.92 4.32 -16.30
N GLU A 56 -9.21 5.59 -16.11
CA GLU A 56 -8.97 6.68 -17.06
C GLU A 56 -8.01 7.67 -16.38
N ILE A 57 -6.91 8.00 -17.05
CA ILE A 57 -5.87 8.91 -16.54
C ILE A 57 -5.62 10.01 -17.57
N LEU A 58 -5.60 11.26 -17.11
CA LEU A 58 -5.23 12.42 -17.92
C LEU A 58 -3.72 12.45 -18.13
N GLY A 59 -3.28 12.40 -19.38
CA GLY A 59 -1.88 12.43 -19.80
C GLY A 59 -1.35 13.85 -20.10
N ILE A 60 -0.05 13.92 -20.40
CA ILE A 60 0.75 15.16 -20.54
C ILE A 60 0.23 16.12 -21.64
N ASN A 61 -0.63 15.67 -22.55
CA ASN A 61 -1.22 16.47 -23.65
C ASN A 61 -2.76 16.46 -23.65
N ASN A 62 -3.40 16.35 -22.49
CA ASN A 62 -4.85 16.13 -22.35
C ASN A 62 -5.35 14.85 -23.05
N SER A 63 -4.45 13.92 -23.40
CA SER A 63 -4.84 12.59 -23.87
C SER A 63 -5.34 11.76 -22.70
N ILE A 64 -6.42 11.02 -22.89
CA ILE A 64 -6.91 10.09 -21.86
C ILE A 64 -6.32 8.72 -22.16
N LYS A 65 -5.56 8.18 -21.21
CA LYS A 65 -5.16 6.78 -21.23
C LYS A 65 -6.20 5.97 -20.46
N THR A 66 -6.77 4.97 -21.11
CA THR A 66 -7.72 4.05 -20.51
C THR A 66 -7.03 2.70 -20.30
N SER A 67 -7.32 2.04 -19.18
CA SER A 67 -6.94 0.65 -18.93
C SER A 67 -8.12 -0.14 -18.36
N ASN A 68 -8.30 -1.37 -18.81
CA ASN A 68 -9.41 -2.23 -18.39
C ASN A 68 -8.90 -3.58 -17.86
N TYR A 69 -9.29 -3.92 -16.63
CA TYR A 69 -8.86 -5.14 -15.97
C TYR A 69 -10.05 -5.93 -15.42
N GLU A 70 -9.97 -7.25 -15.47
CA GLU A 70 -10.76 -8.13 -14.62
C GLU A 70 -9.87 -8.65 -13.49
N ILE A 71 -10.31 -8.45 -12.25
CA ILE A 71 -9.53 -8.72 -11.06
C ILE A 71 -10.30 -9.72 -10.20
N SER A 72 -9.65 -10.83 -9.85
CA SER A 72 -10.19 -11.87 -8.97
C SER A 72 -9.28 -12.02 -7.77
N TYR A 73 -9.84 -12.05 -6.57
CA TYR A 73 -9.07 -12.23 -5.34
C TYR A 73 -9.74 -13.21 -4.38
N ILE A 74 -8.93 -14.02 -3.69
CA ILE A 74 -9.31 -14.85 -2.56
C ILE A 74 -8.30 -14.65 -1.43
N PHE A 75 -8.81 -14.31 -0.24
CA PHE A 75 -8.02 -14.19 0.97
C PHE A 75 -7.33 -15.52 1.34
N PRO A 76 -6.09 -15.50 1.86
CA PRO A 76 -5.28 -14.32 2.16
C PRO A 76 -4.47 -13.74 0.99
N ASP A 77 -4.15 -14.56 -0.03
CA ASP A 77 -2.96 -14.31 -0.86
C ASP A 77 -3.09 -14.73 -2.33
N LYS A 78 -4.33 -14.90 -2.82
CA LYS A 78 -4.58 -15.29 -4.23
C LYS A 78 -5.16 -14.12 -4.98
N LEU A 79 -4.41 -13.62 -5.95
CA LEU A 79 -4.83 -12.51 -6.80
C LEU A 79 -4.58 -12.89 -8.25
N ARG A 80 -5.55 -12.59 -9.11
CA ARG A 80 -5.43 -12.67 -10.56
C ARG A 80 -5.86 -11.34 -11.15
N ILE A 81 -5.03 -10.79 -12.03
CA ILE A 81 -5.30 -9.55 -12.77
C ILE A 81 -5.18 -9.88 -14.25
N GLU A 82 -6.26 -9.67 -15.00
CA GLU A 82 -6.33 -9.93 -16.44
C GLU A 82 -6.59 -8.61 -17.18
N ASN A 83 -5.68 -8.22 -18.07
CA ASN A 83 -5.90 -7.07 -18.96
C ASN A 83 -6.88 -7.49 -20.06
N LEU A 84 -7.95 -6.70 -20.23
CA LEU A 84 -9.01 -6.93 -21.21
C LEU A 84 -8.78 -6.21 -22.55
N GLU A 85 -7.61 -5.58 -22.74
CA GLU A 85 -7.19 -4.96 -23.99
C GLU A 85 -6.60 -5.97 -24.99
N ASP A 86 -6.29 -5.49 -26.21
CA ASP A 86 -5.82 -6.31 -27.35
C ASP A 86 -4.61 -7.21 -27.04
N LYS A 87 -3.73 -6.76 -26.13
CA LYS A 87 -2.59 -7.57 -25.64
C LYS A 87 -2.93 -8.17 -24.29
N LYS A 88 -3.47 -9.38 -24.32
CA LYS A 88 -3.83 -10.12 -23.11
C LYS A 88 -2.60 -10.40 -22.25
N THR A 89 -2.52 -9.72 -21.11
CA THR A 89 -1.58 -10.00 -20.03
C THR A 89 -2.33 -10.53 -18.83
N ILE A 90 -1.80 -11.57 -18.19
CA ILE A 90 -2.40 -12.17 -16.98
C ILE A 90 -1.33 -12.26 -15.91
N GLU A 91 -1.61 -11.66 -14.76
CA GLU A 91 -0.79 -11.76 -13.56
C GLU A 91 -1.52 -12.63 -12.54
N ILE A 92 -0.81 -13.58 -11.94
CA ILE A 92 -1.34 -14.43 -10.87
C ILE A 92 -0.35 -14.42 -9.70
N TYR A 93 -0.82 -13.97 -8.55
CA TYR A 93 -0.17 -14.16 -7.26
C TYR A 93 -0.87 -15.33 -6.55
N ASN A 94 -0.09 -16.30 -6.07
CA ASN A 94 -0.60 -17.45 -5.33
C ASN A 94 0.41 -17.84 -4.24
N GLY A 95 0.25 -17.26 -3.06
CA GLY A 95 1.20 -17.37 -1.97
C GLY A 95 2.56 -16.80 -2.37
N ASN A 96 3.62 -17.62 -2.30
CA ASN A 96 5.00 -17.17 -2.58
C ASN A 96 5.37 -17.22 -4.07
N LYS A 97 4.39 -17.24 -4.98
CA LYS A 97 4.61 -17.35 -6.41
C LYS A 97 3.89 -16.23 -7.15
N PHE A 98 4.62 -15.59 -8.04
CA PHE A 98 4.10 -14.68 -9.05
C PHE A 98 4.24 -15.33 -10.43
N ILE A 99 3.16 -15.33 -11.21
CA ILE A 99 3.11 -15.88 -12.55
C ILE A 99 2.64 -14.78 -13.49
N LEU A 100 3.42 -14.50 -14.53
CA LEU A 100 3.06 -13.56 -15.60
C LEU A 100 2.87 -14.33 -16.91
N TYR A 101 1.74 -14.11 -17.57
CA TYR A 101 1.51 -14.50 -18.95
C TYR A 101 1.48 -13.26 -19.84
N ASP A 102 2.39 -13.19 -20.81
CA ASP A 102 2.49 -12.13 -21.83
C ASP A 102 2.73 -12.72 -23.24
N GLY A 103 2.25 -13.95 -23.45
CA GLY A 103 2.59 -14.82 -24.57
C GLY A 103 3.54 -15.95 -24.16
N LYS A 104 4.34 -15.74 -23.11
CA LYS A 104 5.10 -16.79 -22.39
C LYS A 104 4.70 -16.82 -20.93
N ILE A 105 4.91 -17.95 -20.25
CA ILE A 105 4.65 -18.06 -18.81
C ILE A 105 5.96 -17.85 -18.06
N LYS A 106 6.05 -16.77 -17.29
CA LYS A 106 7.20 -16.46 -16.42
C LYS A 106 6.80 -16.67 -14.97
N VAL A 107 7.60 -17.43 -14.23
CA VAL A 107 7.34 -17.74 -12.82
C VAL A 107 8.46 -17.15 -11.96
N LYS A 108 8.07 -16.33 -10.97
CA LYS A 108 8.97 -15.74 -9.97
C LYS A 108 8.58 -16.17 -8.56
N GLU A 109 9.55 -16.27 -7.67
CA GLU A 109 9.26 -16.31 -6.24
C GLU A 109 8.96 -14.90 -5.73
N CYS A 110 7.97 -14.74 -4.87
CA CYS A 110 7.58 -13.46 -4.27
C CYS A 110 7.17 -13.65 -2.81
N PHE A 111 6.96 -12.55 -2.09
CA PHE A 111 6.20 -12.59 -0.84
C PHE A 111 4.69 -12.60 -1.13
N PRO A 112 3.86 -13.16 -0.25
CA PRO A 112 2.41 -13.10 -0.39
C PRO A 112 1.91 -11.66 -0.50
N ILE A 113 0.98 -11.42 -1.44
CA ILE A 113 0.34 -10.11 -1.59
C ILE A 113 -0.78 -9.95 -0.56
N GLU A 114 -0.98 -8.71 -0.08
CA GLU A 114 -2.00 -8.38 0.91
C GLU A 114 -3.41 -8.29 0.30
N GLY A 115 -3.49 -7.95 -0.99
CA GLY A 115 -4.74 -7.89 -1.75
C GLY A 115 -4.66 -6.93 -2.95
N PRO A 116 -5.72 -6.86 -3.77
CA PRO A 116 -5.86 -5.85 -4.82
C PRO A 116 -6.20 -4.46 -4.25
N ASN A 117 -6.01 -3.44 -5.09
CA ASN A 117 -6.29 -2.03 -4.77
C ASN A 117 -7.68 -1.80 -4.16
N VAL A 118 -8.72 -2.51 -4.62
CA VAL A 118 -10.07 -2.33 -4.07
C VAL A 118 -10.19 -2.64 -2.57
N ILE A 119 -9.36 -3.54 -2.04
CA ILE A 119 -9.32 -3.83 -0.59
C ILE A 119 -8.68 -2.67 0.17
N GLU A 120 -7.61 -2.09 -0.37
CA GLU A 120 -6.98 -0.91 0.18
C GLU A 120 -7.95 0.29 0.15
N THR A 121 -8.63 0.51 -0.98
CA THR A 121 -9.64 1.56 -1.13
C THR A 121 -10.81 1.36 -0.17
N GLU A 122 -11.30 0.14 0.01
CA GLU A 122 -12.37 -0.17 0.98
C GLU A 122 -11.93 0.17 2.41
N LYS A 123 -10.73 -0.28 2.82
CA LYS A 123 -10.16 0.06 4.13
C LYS A 123 -10.05 1.57 4.32
N LYS A 124 -9.57 2.29 3.31
CA LYS A 124 -9.46 3.74 3.31
C LYS A 124 -10.83 4.41 3.49
N ILE A 125 -11.85 3.99 2.73
CA ILE A 125 -13.22 4.49 2.86
C ILE A 125 -13.74 4.25 4.27
N ARG A 126 -13.55 3.04 4.80
CA ARG A 126 -13.98 2.66 6.16
C ARG A 126 -13.34 3.55 7.22
N ASP A 127 -12.03 3.78 7.13
CA ASP A 127 -11.28 4.63 8.06
C ASP A 127 -11.71 6.10 7.97
N ILE A 128 -11.90 6.62 6.75
CA ILE A 128 -12.40 7.98 6.50
C ILE A 128 -13.78 8.18 7.14
N ILE A 129 -14.69 7.23 6.93
CA ILE A 129 -16.05 7.28 7.49
C ILE A 129 -16.01 7.21 9.01
N LYS A 130 -15.24 6.26 9.56
CA LYS A 130 -15.10 6.07 11.01
C LYS A 130 -14.54 7.31 11.70
N ASN A 131 -13.53 7.94 11.10
CA ASN A 131 -12.87 9.12 11.64
C ASN A 131 -13.61 10.43 11.30
N LYS A 132 -14.71 10.36 10.53
CA LYS A 132 -15.48 11.53 10.04
C LYS A 132 -14.62 12.56 9.30
N ASN A 133 -13.53 12.12 8.67
CA ASN A 133 -12.62 12.99 7.94
C ASN A 133 -13.02 13.08 6.46
N TYR A 134 -14.26 13.50 6.18
CA TYR A 134 -14.77 13.64 4.82
C TYR A 134 -15.85 14.70 4.70
N GLU A 135 -16.01 15.21 3.48
CA GLU A 135 -17.13 16.03 3.05
C GLU A 135 -18.18 15.14 2.39
N PHE A 136 -19.44 15.32 2.78
CA PHE A 136 -20.58 14.62 2.18
C PHE A 136 -21.17 15.48 1.06
N PHE A 137 -21.25 14.92 -0.15
CA PHE A 137 -21.73 15.62 -1.34
C PHE A 137 -23.17 15.28 -1.71
N GLY A 138 -23.81 14.36 -1.00
CA GLY A 138 -25.17 13.91 -1.29
C GLY A 138 -25.23 12.45 -1.74
N TYR A 139 -26.35 12.12 -2.38
CA TYR A 139 -26.56 10.82 -3.00
C TYR A 139 -26.78 10.99 -4.50
N GLU A 140 -26.27 10.06 -5.29
CA GLU A 140 -26.47 10.01 -6.74
C GLU A 140 -27.02 8.65 -7.14
N VAL A 141 -27.88 8.62 -8.16
CA VAL A 141 -28.38 7.36 -8.72
C VAL A 141 -27.58 7.01 -9.97
N LYS A 142 -26.94 5.83 -9.97
CA LYS A 142 -26.21 5.31 -11.12
C LYS A 142 -26.48 3.82 -11.28
N ASP A 143 -26.75 3.37 -12.50
CA ASP A 143 -27.06 1.97 -12.82
C ASP A 143 -28.14 1.36 -11.89
N ASN A 144 -29.20 2.15 -11.64
CA ASN A 144 -30.31 1.84 -10.71
C ASN A 144 -29.89 1.61 -9.24
N ARG A 145 -28.74 2.15 -8.82
CA ARG A 145 -28.27 2.10 -7.43
C ARG A 145 -28.13 3.50 -6.87
N LEU A 146 -28.60 3.69 -5.63
CA LEU A 146 -28.36 4.91 -4.87
C LEU A 146 -26.97 4.82 -4.22
N LEU A 147 -26.07 5.70 -4.64
CA LEU A 147 -24.69 5.76 -4.17
C LEU A 147 -24.50 6.98 -3.28
N LYS A 148 -23.81 6.80 -2.16
CA LYS A 148 -23.39 7.90 -1.28
C LYS A 148 -22.13 8.53 -1.87
N VAL A 149 -22.08 9.86 -1.98
CA VAL A 149 -20.90 10.57 -2.50
C VAL A 149 -20.17 11.23 -1.34
N ILE A 150 -18.92 10.83 -1.15
CA ILE A 150 -18.02 11.39 -0.13
C ILE A 150 -16.72 11.85 -0.77
N GLY A 151 -16.03 12.80 -0.16
CA GLY A 151 -14.70 13.17 -0.60
C GLY A 151 -13.81 13.71 0.50
N VAL A 152 -12.50 13.65 0.26
CA VAL A 152 -11.46 14.19 1.14
C VAL A 152 -10.71 15.23 0.35
N LYS A 153 -10.44 16.38 0.97
CA LYS A 153 -9.70 17.50 0.39
C LYS A 153 -8.44 17.75 1.20
N TRP A 154 -7.35 18.09 0.51
CA TRP A 154 -6.11 18.51 1.15
C TRP A 154 -5.34 19.47 0.25
N GLU A 155 -4.40 20.20 0.82
CA GLU A 155 -3.54 21.14 0.12
C GLU A 155 -2.09 20.68 0.25
N LEU A 156 -1.34 20.70 -0.84
CA LEU A 156 0.10 20.41 -0.87
C LEU A 156 0.74 21.29 -1.95
N ASP A 157 1.87 21.94 -1.64
CA ASP A 157 2.63 22.77 -2.59
C ASP A 157 1.80 23.82 -3.37
N ASN A 158 0.85 24.50 -2.69
CA ASN A 158 -0.11 25.45 -3.26
C ASN A 158 -1.11 24.87 -4.27
N HIS A 159 -1.24 23.55 -4.34
CA HIS A 159 -2.25 22.86 -5.15
C HIS A 159 -3.34 22.26 -4.26
N ASN A 160 -4.59 22.37 -4.73
CA ASN A 160 -5.73 21.77 -4.07
C ASN A 160 -5.98 20.38 -4.62
N TYR A 161 -5.96 19.38 -3.74
CA TYR A 161 -6.23 18.00 -4.09
C TYR A 161 -7.57 17.57 -3.50
N MET A 162 -8.29 16.74 -4.25
CA MET A 162 -9.50 16.11 -3.76
C MET A 162 -9.61 14.69 -4.29
N GLN A 163 -9.99 13.76 -3.42
CA GLN A 163 -10.36 12.41 -3.79
C GLN A 163 -11.83 12.21 -3.46
N LYS A 164 -12.65 11.89 -4.46
CA LYS A 164 -14.08 11.60 -4.30
C LYS A 164 -14.37 10.13 -4.55
N PHE A 165 -15.30 9.60 -3.76
CA PHE A 165 -15.78 8.23 -3.86
C PHE A 165 -17.31 8.22 -3.97
N TRP A 166 -17.81 7.43 -4.91
CA TRP A 166 -19.20 7.01 -4.98
C TRP A 166 -19.26 5.62 -4.40
N ILE A 167 -19.85 5.48 -3.22
CA ILE A 167 -19.84 4.24 -2.46
C ILE A 167 -21.25 3.68 -2.35
N GLY A 168 -21.34 2.35 -2.34
CA GLY A 168 -22.59 1.64 -2.12
C GLY A 168 -22.33 0.28 -1.48
N ASP A 169 -23.37 -0.30 -0.92
CA ASP A 169 -23.25 -1.57 -0.21
C ASP A 169 -23.55 -2.76 -1.13
N ILE A 170 -22.69 -3.78 -1.08
CA ILE A 170 -22.91 -5.09 -1.68
C ILE A 170 -22.65 -6.14 -0.60
N ASN A 171 -23.66 -6.96 -0.28
CA ASN A 171 -23.56 -8.00 0.76
C ASN A 171 -22.96 -7.46 2.08
N GLU A 172 -23.48 -6.31 2.54
CA GLU A 172 -23.06 -5.62 3.78
C GLU A 172 -21.61 -5.08 3.77
N ILE A 173 -20.93 -5.07 2.61
CA ILE A 173 -19.64 -4.42 2.43
C ILE A 173 -19.82 -3.14 1.64
N THR A 174 -19.37 -2.02 2.20
CA THR A 174 -19.33 -0.72 1.53
C THR A 174 -18.16 -0.70 0.54
N LEU A 175 -18.46 -0.64 -0.75
CA LEU A 175 -17.47 -0.70 -1.83
C LEU A 175 -17.50 0.56 -2.71
N PRO A 176 -16.36 0.98 -3.29
CA PRO A 176 -16.32 2.06 -4.26
C PRO A 176 -16.89 1.61 -5.61
N PHE A 177 -17.79 2.38 -6.21
CA PHE A 177 -18.22 2.19 -7.61
C PHE A 177 -17.51 3.14 -8.55
N ILE A 178 -17.15 4.32 -8.04
CA ILE A 178 -16.37 5.33 -8.75
C ILE A 178 -15.39 5.93 -7.74
N GLU A 179 -14.17 6.13 -8.19
CA GLU A 179 -13.15 6.93 -7.53
C GLU A 179 -12.67 8.00 -8.50
N GLU A 180 -12.61 9.25 -8.05
CA GLU A 180 -12.04 10.34 -8.83
C GLU A 180 -11.00 11.08 -8.03
N TYR A 181 -9.90 11.43 -8.69
CA TYR A 181 -8.84 12.25 -8.14
C TYR A 181 -8.75 13.56 -8.91
N PHE A 182 -8.73 14.66 -8.15
CA PHE A 182 -8.74 16.02 -8.66
C PHE A 182 -7.46 16.75 -8.24
N VAL A 183 -6.98 17.62 -9.14
CA VAL A 183 -5.98 18.65 -8.86
C VAL A 183 -6.55 19.97 -9.35
N ASP A 184 -6.67 20.96 -8.46
CA ASP A 184 -7.24 22.28 -8.75
C ASP A 184 -8.59 22.21 -9.48
N ASN A 185 -9.46 21.32 -9.00
CA ASN A 185 -10.79 21.02 -9.55
C ASN A 185 -10.81 20.35 -10.94
N VAL A 186 -9.66 19.95 -11.48
CA VAL A 186 -9.55 19.14 -12.70
C VAL A 186 -9.45 17.66 -12.34
N VAL A 187 -10.31 16.82 -12.91
CA VAL A 187 -10.22 15.35 -12.76
C VAL A 187 -8.99 14.87 -13.53
N ILE A 188 -8.00 14.34 -12.81
CA ILE A 188 -6.79 13.77 -13.41
C ILE A 188 -6.83 12.25 -13.50
N SER A 189 -7.66 11.61 -12.66
CA SER A 189 -7.90 10.17 -12.76
C SER A 189 -9.32 9.84 -12.34
N ARG A 190 -9.93 8.90 -13.06
CA ARG A 190 -11.21 8.29 -12.74
C ARG A 190 -11.07 6.78 -12.81
N THR A 191 -11.46 6.09 -11.75
CA THR A 191 -11.58 4.64 -11.72
C THR A 191 -13.03 4.26 -11.53
N THR A 192 -13.51 3.30 -12.32
CA THR A 192 -14.86 2.76 -12.20
C THR A 192 -14.80 1.26 -11.94
N TYR A 193 -15.63 0.81 -11.01
CA TYR A 193 -15.66 -0.57 -10.54
C TYR A 193 -17.01 -1.22 -10.84
N SER A 194 -16.97 -2.39 -11.47
CA SER A 194 -18.14 -3.22 -11.74
C SER A 194 -17.97 -4.57 -11.05
N TYR A 195 -18.74 -4.81 -10.00
CA TYR A 195 -18.63 -6.01 -9.18
C TYR A 195 -19.43 -7.18 -9.77
N VAL A 196 -18.77 -8.32 -9.93
CA VAL A 196 -19.37 -9.57 -10.44
C VAL A 196 -19.70 -10.52 -9.28
N LYS A 197 -18.78 -10.66 -8.32
CA LYS A 197 -18.94 -11.51 -7.12
C LYS A 197 -18.32 -10.82 -5.91
N VAL A 198 -18.99 -10.88 -4.76
CA VAL A 198 -18.46 -10.37 -3.48
C VAL A 198 -18.78 -11.36 -2.36
N ASN A 199 -17.75 -11.87 -1.69
CA ASN A 199 -17.84 -12.93 -0.66
C ASN A 199 -18.54 -14.22 -1.13
N GLU A 200 -18.50 -14.48 -2.42
CA GLU A 200 -19.01 -15.71 -3.03
C GLU A 200 -17.89 -16.66 -3.41
N ALA A 201 -18.22 -17.93 -3.66
CA ALA A 201 -17.25 -18.93 -4.08
C ALA A 201 -16.62 -18.58 -5.44
N ILE A 202 -15.29 -18.64 -5.49
CA ILE A 202 -14.46 -18.51 -6.68
C ILE A 202 -13.68 -19.80 -6.87
N ASN A 203 -13.58 -20.29 -8.10
CA ASN A 203 -12.83 -21.50 -8.39
C ASN A 203 -11.32 -21.27 -8.19
N TYR A 204 -10.70 -22.01 -7.28
CA TYR A 204 -9.27 -21.90 -6.97
C TYR A 204 -8.35 -22.22 -8.16
N THR A 205 -8.81 -23.04 -9.11
CA THR A 205 -7.99 -23.37 -10.29
C THR A 205 -7.70 -22.15 -11.16
N LEU A 206 -8.46 -21.07 -11.02
CA LEU A 206 -8.20 -19.78 -11.71
C LEU A 206 -6.85 -19.16 -11.34
N PHE A 207 -6.27 -19.53 -10.20
CA PHE A 207 -4.99 -19.01 -9.68
C PHE A 207 -3.82 -19.98 -9.91
N GLU A 208 -4.02 -20.97 -10.76
CA GLU A 208 -2.99 -21.96 -11.11
C GLU A 208 -2.45 -21.71 -12.52
N ILE A 209 -1.20 -22.13 -12.76
CA ILE A 209 -0.57 -22.07 -14.10
C ILE A 209 -1.43 -22.79 -15.14
N ALA A 210 -2.11 -23.88 -14.76
CA ALA A 210 -2.99 -24.66 -15.64
C ALA A 210 -4.20 -23.87 -16.17
N SER A 211 -4.55 -22.73 -15.57
CA SER A 211 -5.59 -21.82 -16.09
C SER A 211 -5.13 -20.93 -17.24
N LEU A 212 -3.83 -20.89 -17.52
CA LEU A 212 -3.24 -20.07 -18.56
C LEU A 212 -3.24 -20.80 -19.91
N PRO A 213 -3.23 -20.07 -21.04
CA PRO A 213 -2.98 -20.69 -22.34
C PRO A 213 -1.66 -21.46 -22.33
N SER A 214 -1.63 -22.61 -23.02
CA SER A 214 -0.42 -23.43 -23.14
C SER A 214 0.72 -22.63 -23.77
N SER A 215 1.84 -22.51 -23.08
CA SER A 215 3.05 -21.82 -23.52
C SER A 215 4.27 -22.31 -22.72
N ASP A 216 5.47 -21.95 -23.18
CA ASP A 216 6.72 -22.27 -22.49
C ASP A 216 6.75 -21.64 -21.10
N ILE A 217 7.21 -22.43 -20.12
CA ILE A 217 7.39 -21.99 -18.73
C ILE A 217 8.85 -21.63 -18.50
N ILE A 218 9.08 -20.39 -18.06
CA ILE A 218 10.39 -19.82 -17.76
C ILE A 218 10.43 -19.49 -16.27
N ILE A 219 11.44 -19.97 -15.57
CA ILE A 219 11.73 -19.52 -14.20
C ILE A 219 12.52 -18.21 -14.29
N ASP A 220 11.92 -17.10 -13.84
CA ASP A 220 12.39 -15.72 -14.04
C ASP A 220 12.81 -15.03 -12.73
N GLY A 221 13.45 -15.80 -11.85
CA GLY A 221 14.04 -15.30 -10.60
C GLY A 221 13.02 -14.95 -9.53
N VAL A 222 13.13 -13.75 -8.96
CA VAL A 222 12.39 -13.29 -7.78
C VAL A 222 11.76 -11.92 -8.04
N LEU A 223 10.68 -11.61 -7.30
CA LEU A 223 10.03 -10.31 -7.25
C LEU A 223 10.22 -9.73 -5.83
N SER A 224 10.98 -8.64 -5.72
CA SER A 224 11.16 -7.92 -4.47
C SER A 224 9.88 -7.20 -4.04
N LYS A 225 9.75 -6.97 -2.73
CA LYS A 225 8.68 -6.14 -2.15
C LYS A 225 9.32 -4.90 -1.52
N THR A 226 8.92 -3.72 -1.98
CA THR A 226 9.22 -2.44 -1.31
C THR A 226 8.26 -2.27 -0.13
N VAL A 227 8.75 -1.67 0.95
CA VAL A 227 8.01 -1.41 2.19
C VAL A 227 8.25 0.01 2.67
N GLU A 228 7.36 0.54 3.51
CA GLU A 228 7.43 1.95 3.94
C GLU A 228 8.43 2.19 5.08
N SER A 229 8.80 1.13 5.81
CA SER A 229 9.63 1.24 7.00
C SER A 229 10.47 0.00 7.27
N TYR A 230 11.53 0.16 8.08
CA TYR A 230 12.34 -0.94 8.58
C TYR A 230 11.54 -1.91 9.46
N ASP A 231 10.61 -1.41 10.28
CA ASP A 231 9.74 -2.23 11.12
C ASP A 231 8.80 -3.12 10.29
N GLU A 232 8.35 -2.63 9.13
CA GLU A 232 7.60 -3.44 8.18
C GLU A 232 8.49 -4.50 7.52
N ALA A 233 9.69 -4.12 7.04
CA ALA A 233 10.66 -5.05 6.47
C ALA A 233 10.97 -6.21 7.43
N GLN A 234 11.16 -5.90 8.70
CA GLN A 234 11.51 -6.86 9.75
C GLN A 234 10.50 -8.02 9.89
N LYS A 235 9.22 -7.81 9.54
CA LYS A 235 8.17 -8.85 9.59
C LYS A 235 8.42 -10.01 8.63
N TYR A 236 9.22 -9.79 7.59
CA TYR A 236 9.48 -10.76 6.53
C TYR A 236 10.86 -11.41 6.63
N LEU A 237 11.70 -10.96 7.56
CA LEU A 237 13.07 -11.42 7.73
C LEU A 237 13.17 -12.40 8.90
N ASN A 238 14.13 -13.33 8.80
CA ASN A 238 14.44 -14.29 9.85
C ASN A 238 15.71 -13.93 10.64
N PHE A 239 16.17 -12.69 10.50
CA PHE A 239 17.29 -12.05 11.20
C PHE A 239 16.91 -10.61 11.54
N ASN A 240 17.61 -9.99 12.48
CA ASN A 240 17.38 -8.60 12.85
C ASN A 240 18.14 -7.67 11.90
N ILE A 241 17.45 -6.65 11.36
CA ILE A 241 18.07 -5.64 10.50
C ILE A 241 19.11 -4.85 11.31
N ILE A 242 20.29 -4.63 10.73
CA ILE A 242 21.38 -3.88 11.36
C ILE A 242 21.51 -2.53 10.67
N LEU A 243 20.96 -1.47 11.28
CA LEU A 243 20.98 -0.13 10.72
C LEU A 243 22.11 0.74 11.30
N PRO A 244 22.59 1.75 10.55
CA PRO A 244 23.54 2.72 11.08
C PRO A 244 22.90 3.51 12.24
N LYS A 245 23.53 3.51 13.42
CA LYS A 245 23.09 4.31 14.58
C LYS A 245 22.97 5.80 14.26
N LYS A 246 23.83 6.30 13.37
CA LYS A 246 23.83 7.67 12.89
C LYS A 246 24.09 7.68 11.40
N LEU A 247 23.11 8.15 10.64
CA LEU A 247 23.31 8.46 9.23
C LEU A 247 24.19 9.71 9.09
N PRO A 248 25.16 9.73 8.17
CA PRO A 248 25.87 10.94 7.80
C PRO A 248 24.92 12.04 7.32
N THR A 249 25.29 13.30 7.56
CA THR A 249 24.47 14.46 7.19
C THR A 249 24.18 14.49 5.69
N GLY A 250 22.90 14.56 5.33
CA GLY A 250 22.43 14.64 3.94
C GLY A 250 22.03 13.31 3.33
N ILE A 251 22.25 12.19 4.04
CA ILE A 251 21.84 10.86 3.60
C ILE A 251 20.41 10.59 4.05
N ILE A 252 19.56 10.21 3.10
CA ILE A 252 18.17 9.79 3.36
C ILE A 252 17.92 8.40 2.80
N PRO A 253 17.17 7.53 3.51
CA PRO A 253 16.66 6.31 2.91
C PRO A 253 15.69 6.68 1.80
N TRP A 254 15.94 6.13 0.61
CA TRP A 254 15.14 6.34 -0.59
C TRP A 254 14.19 5.18 -0.84
N GLU A 255 14.68 3.96 -0.68
CA GLU A 255 13.91 2.74 -0.92
C GLU A 255 14.30 1.68 0.11
N ILE A 256 13.31 1.04 0.70
CA ILE A 256 13.47 -0.06 1.65
C ILE A 256 12.74 -1.25 1.08
N GLY A 257 13.38 -2.42 1.04
CA GLY A 257 12.71 -3.60 0.51
C GLY A 257 13.30 -4.92 0.97
N ILE A 258 12.59 -5.96 0.60
CA ILE A 258 12.89 -7.35 0.90
C ILE A 258 12.93 -8.16 -0.40
N VAL A 259 13.83 -9.13 -0.46
CA VAL A 259 14.04 -10.00 -1.61
C VAL A 259 13.83 -11.45 -1.18
N PRO A 260 12.99 -12.24 -1.88
CA PRO A 260 12.90 -13.68 -1.70
C PRO A 260 14.25 -14.40 -1.97
N PRO A 261 14.41 -15.68 -1.59
CA PRO A 261 13.36 -16.64 -1.24
C PRO A 261 12.77 -16.44 0.15
N VAL A 262 11.50 -16.80 0.35
CA VAL A 262 10.82 -16.63 1.66
C VAL A 262 11.51 -17.45 2.78
N LYS A 263 12.17 -18.56 2.41
CA LYS A 263 12.93 -19.40 3.36
C LYS A 263 14.26 -18.77 3.78
N SER A 264 14.85 -17.92 2.95
CA SER A 264 16.13 -17.26 3.20
C SER A 264 16.08 -15.85 2.62
N PRO A 265 15.24 -14.97 3.19
CA PRO A 265 14.99 -13.65 2.64
C PRO A 265 16.22 -12.77 2.80
N SER A 266 16.33 -11.76 1.95
CA SER A 266 17.36 -10.71 2.06
C SER A 266 16.68 -9.36 2.23
N PHE A 267 17.35 -8.45 2.91
CA PHE A 267 16.96 -7.06 3.07
C PHE A 267 17.81 -6.19 2.16
N TYR A 268 17.22 -5.13 1.60
CA TYR A 268 17.97 -4.06 0.98
C TYR A 268 17.43 -2.68 1.37
N CYS A 269 18.33 -1.70 1.41
CA CYS A 269 17.99 -0.30 1.55
C CYS A 269 18.87 0.53 0.61
N ILE A 270 18.25 1.39 -0.18
CA ILE A 270 18.94 2.36 -1.03
C ILE A 270 18.91 3.70 -0.31
N TYR A 271 20.08 4.26 -0.08
CA TYR A 271 20.23 5.62 0.45
C TYR A 271 20.70 6.55 -0.67
N PHE A 272 20.33 7.84 -0.56
CA PHE A 272 20.72 8.87 -1.51
C PHE A 272 21.61 9.92 -0.83
N ASP A 273 22.72 10.28 -1.49
CA ASP A 273 23.61 11.36 -1.08
C ASP A 273 24.05 12.17 -2.31
N ARG A 274 23.57 13.42 -2.43
CA ARG A 274 24.04 14.41 -3.43
C ARG A 274 24.11 13.88 -4.88
N GLY A 275 23.15 13.07 -5.31
CA GLY A 275 23.14 12.48 -6.66
C GLY A 275 23.67 11.05 -6.74
N TYR A 276 24.34 10.57 -5.70
CA TYR A 276 24.90 9.23 -5.61
C TYR A 276 24.00 8.31 -4.76
N ARG A 277 24.12 7.01 -5.00
CA ARG A 277 23.37 5.97 -4.29
C ARG A 277 24.31 5.10 -3.46
N ILE A 278 23.86 4.76 -2.26
CA ILE A 278 24.49 3.76 -1.40
C ILE A 278 23.50 2.61 -1.25
N TYR A 279 23.94 1.40 -1.55
CA TYR A 279 23.16 0.18 -1.46
C TYR A 279 23.61 -0.59 -0.22
N LEU A 280 22.71 -0.74 0.74
CA LEU A 280 22.83 -1.66 1.85
C LEU A 280 22.09 -2.95 1.50
N ASN A 281 22.75 -4.09 1.64
CA ASN A 281 22.14 -5.41 1.54
C ASN A 281 22.50 -6.23 2.77
N GLU A 282 21.53 -6.95 3.32
CA GLU A 282 21.71 -7.82 4.48
C GLU A 282 21.06 -9.17 4.20
N SER A 283 21.74 -10.25 4.59
CA SER A 283 21.21 -11.61 4.47
C SER A 283 21.85 -12.52 5.51
N LYS A 284 21.16 -13.58 5.91
CA LYS A 284 21.81 -14.62 6.72
C LYS A 284 22.94 -15.25 5.93
N GLY A 285 24.13 -15.31 6.54
CA GLY A 285 25.28 -15.88 5.88
C GLY A 285 26.59 -15.47 6.55
N ILE A 286 27.67 -15.96 5.95
CA ILE A 286 29.03 -15.71 6.41
C ILE A 286 29.83 -14.95 5.35
N LEU A 287 30.89 -14.28 5.78
CA LEU A 287 31.83 -13.64 4.87
C LEU A 287 32.65 -14.70 4.11
N ASN A 288 32.30 -14.95 2.85
CA ASN A 288 32.95 -15.98 2.02
C ASN A 288 34.33 -15.58 1.47
N LEU A 289 34.73 -14.32 1.60
CA LEU A 289 35.96 -13.79 1.03
C LEU A 289 36.96 -13.46 2.13
N SER A 290 38.25 -13.70 1.87
CA SER A 290 39.31 -13.35 2.82
C SER A 290 39.23 -11.88 3.21
N PRO A 291 39.12 -11.56 4.51
CA PRO A 291 39.16 -10.20 5.02
C PRO A 291 40.46 -9.49 4.61
N ASN A 292 40.36 -8.21 4.29
CA ASN A 292 41.52 -7.33 4.04
C ASN A 292 41.46 -6.05 4.91
N GLY A 293 40.65 -6.09 5.97
CA GLY A 293 40.57 -5.07 6.99
C GLY A 293 39.76 -5.55 8.19
N LYS A 294 39.44 -4.60 9.07
CA LYS A 294 38.49 -4.78 10.17
C LYS A 294 37.71 -3.49 10.41
N ILE A 295 36.47 -3.60 10.90
CA ILE A 295 35.67 -2.48 11.41
C ILE A 295 35.48 -2.72 12.90
N GLY A 296 36.11 -1.90 13.74
CA GLY A 296 36.32 -2.23 15.14
C GLY A 296 37.14 -3.53 15.28
N ASP A 297 36.52 -4.56 15.84
CA ASP A 297 37.10 -5.89 15.99
C ASP A 297 36.56 -6.91 14.98
N ILE A 298 35.64 -6.50 14.10
CA ILE A 298 34.99 -7.38 13.13
C ILE A 298 35.84 -7.45 11.86
N PRO A 299 36.29 -8.65 11.41
CA PRO A 299 36.96 -8.80 10.13
C PRO A 299 36.06 -8.34 8.98
N CYS A 300 36.60 -7.51 8.08
CA CYS A 300 35.85 -7.01 6.94
C CYS A 300 36.64 -7.14 5.65
N ARG A 301 35.92 -7.05 4.53
CA ARG A 301 36.49 -6.94 3.20
C ARG A 301 36.08 -5.63 2.55
N VAL A 302 37.06 -4.89 2.04
CA VAL A 302 36.89 -3.66 1.27
C VAL A 302 37.45 -3.88 -0.13
N ASP A 303 36.58 -3.86 -1.13
CA ASP A 303 36.94 -3.98 -2.53
C ASP A 303 36.66 -2.64 -3.25
N LEU A 304 37.69 -2.11 -3.91
CA LEU A 304 37.59 -0.93 -4.77
C LEU A 304 37.81 -1.40 -6.21
N LYS A 305 36.78 -1.33 -7.05
CA LYS A 305 36.86 -1.72 -8.46
C LYS A 305 36.22 -0.64 -9.32
N ASN A 306 36.99 -0.13 -10.28
CA ASN A 306 36.57 0.97 -11.16
C ASN A 306 36.09 2.18 -10.32
N GLU A 307 34.81 2.53 -10.48
CA GLU A 307 34.15 3.63 -9.77
C GLU A 307 33.28 3.14 -8.60
N THR A 308 33.41 1.88 -8.18
CA THR A 308 32.58 1.28 -7.14
C THR A 308 33.40 0.84 -5.93
N ALA A 309 32.93 1.22 -4.74
CA ALA A 309 33.44 0.76 -3.46
C ALA A 309 32.44 -0.23 -2.84
N THR A 310 32.94 -1.36 -2.34
CA THR A 310 32.15 -2.37 -1.63
C THR A 310 32.80 -2.70 -0.30
N ILE A 311 32.02 -2.74 0.77
CA ILE A 311 32.43 -3.12 2.11
C ILE A 311 31.54 -4.27 2.56
N GLN A 312 32.14 -5.37 3.01
CA GLN A 312 31.42 -6.58 3.44
C GLN A 312 31.94 -7.04 4.80
N TRP A 313 31.04 -7.39 5.71
CA TRP A 313 31.39 -7.98 7.00
C TRP A 313 30.24 -8.84 7.51
N GLU A 314 30.52 -9.63 8.54
CA GLU A 314 29.54 -10.48 9.20
C GLU A 314 29.33 -9.99 10.63
N GLN A 315 28.07 -9.85 11.04
CA GLN A 315 27.70 -9.44 12.38
C GLN A 315 26.41 -10.15 12.78
N ASN A 316 26.43 -10.89 13.90
CA ASN A 316 25.26 -11.64 14.41
C ASN A 316 24.63 -12.60 13.37
N ASP A 317 25.45 -13.39 12.67
CA ASP A 317 25.05 -14.31 11.60
C ASP A 317 24.42 -13.61 10.35
N VAL A 318 24.59 -12.30 10.23
CA VAL A 318 24.15 -11.50 9.08
C VAL A 318 25.36 -11.04 8.28
N LEU A 319 25.40 -11.42 7.02
CA LEU A 319 26.30 -10.84 6.03
C LEU A 319 25.74 -9.48 5.60
N ILE A 320 26.52 -8.44 5.86
CA ILE A 320 26.19 -7.06 5.51
C ILE A 320 27.08 -6.63 4.36
N ILE A 321 26.49 -6.02 3.34
CA ILE A 321 27.17 -5.50 2.15
C ILE A 321 26.74 -4.05 1.93
N LEU A 322 27.69 -3.13 2.04
CA LEU A 322 27.53 -1.74 1.62
C LEU A 322 28.25 -1.52 0.30
N ASN A 323 27.55 -0.97 -0.69
CA ASN A 323 28.08 -0.66 -2.01
C ASN A 323 27.71 0.77 -2.44
N GLY A 324 28.58 1.42 -3.21
CA GLY A 324 28.32 2.77 -3.73
C GLY A 324 29.46 3.28 -4.58
N ASP A 325 29.35 4.52 -5.03
CA ASP A 325 30.37 5.17 -5.85
C ASP A 325 31.63 5.51 -5.00
N VAL A 326 32.83 5.31 -5.56
CA VAL A 326 34.10 5.66 -4.91
C VAL A 326 34.15 7.16 -4.55
N LYS A 327 33.44 8.03 -5.27
CA LYS A 327 33.35 9.47 -4.98
C LYS A 327 32.70 9.78 -3.63
N ILE A 328 31.92 8.86 -3.07
CA ILE A 328 31.27 8.98 -1.76
C ILE A 328 31.80 7.95 -0.75
N ILE A 329 33.00 7.39 -0.99
CA ILE A 329 33.59 6.33 -0.16
C ILE A 329 33.69 6.70 1.32
N ASP A 330 33.99 7.95 1.66
CA ASP A 330 34.05 8.42 3.04
C ASP A 330 32.70 8.27 3.77
N GLN A 331 31.59 8.41 3.04
CA GLN A 331 30.25 8.22 3.59
C GLN A 331 29.94 6.74 3.78
N LEU A 332 30.36 5.89 2.84
CA LEU A 332 30.25 4.44 3.00
C LEU A 332 31.02 3.97 4.23
N PHE A 333 32.25 4.47 4.43
CA PHE A 333 33.06 4.16 5.60
C PHE A 333 32.36 4.61 6.89
N LYS A 334 31.90 5.85 6.97
CA LYS A 334 31.16 6.34 8.15
C LYS A 334 29.90 5.54 8.44
N MET A 335 29.17 5.09 7.41
CA MET A 335 28.00 4.24 7.59
C MET A 335 28.40 2.86 8.14
N ALA A 336 29.42 2.23 7.55
CA ALA A 336 29.93 0.94 8.02
C ALA A 336 30.41 1.02 9.48
N GLU A 337 31.19 2.05 9.82
CA GLU A 337 31.67 2.32 11.18
C GLU A 337 30.52 2.56 12.16
N SER A 338 29.48 3.29 11.74
CA SER A 338 28.29 3.52 12.56
C SER A 338 27.43 2.28 12.78
N MET A 339 27.45 1.32 11.86
CA MET A 339 26.70 0.05 11.97
C MET A 339 27.44 -0.96 12.84
N ALA A 340 28.75 -1.07 12.66
CA ALA A 340 29.61 -2.00 13.39
C ALA A 340 30.13 -1.45 14.73
N GLU A 341 29.86 -0.18 15.04
CA GLU A 341 30.30 0.51 16.26
C GLU A 341 31.82 0.52 16.46
N GLY A 342 32.57 0.70 15.38
CA GLY A 342 34.04 0.70 15.42
C GLY A 342 34.65 1.37 14.20
N ASN A 343 35.91 1.78 14.30
CA ASN A 343 36.63 2.43 13.20
C ASN A 343 37.10 1.41 12.16
N LEU A 344 37.06 1.78 10.89
CA LEU A 344 37.56 0.98 9.79
C LEU A 344 39.10 1.06 9.73
N ILE A 345 39.75 -0.10 9.76
CA ILE A 345 41.19 -0.24 9.56
C ILE A 345 41.39 -1.19 8.38
N ARG A 346 42.07 -0.72 7.34
CA ARG A 346 42.44 -1.55 6.18
C ARG A 346 43.83 -2.13 6.41
N TYR A 347 44.00 -3.41 6.08
CA TYR A 347 45.34 -3.98 5.99
C TYR A 347 45.91 -3.53 4.66
N GLU A 348 46.91 -2.64 4.69
CA GLU A 348 47.67 -2.36 3.50
C GLU A 348 48.29 -3.66 3.02
N HIS A 349 48.05 -4.04 1.76
CA HIS A 349 48.92 -4.99 1.10
C HIS A 349 50.27 -4.30 0.96
N THR A 350 51.17 -4.53 1.92
CA THR A 350 52.60 -4.45 1.65
C THR A 350 52.86 -5.47 0.54
N ASN A 351 52.97 -4.96 -0.69
CA ASN A 351 53.45 -5.74 -1.82
C ASN A 351 54.86 -6.27 -1.54
#